data_AF-G7J521-F1
#
_entry.id   AF-G7J521-F1
#
_cell.length_a   1.000
_cell.length_b   1.000
_cell.length_c   1.000
_cell.angle_alpha   90.00
_cell.angle_beta   90.00
_cell.angle_gamma   90.00
#
_symmetry.space_group_name_H-M   'P 1'
#
loop_
_entity.id
_entity.type
_entity.pdbx_description
1 polymer ?
#
loop_
_entity_poly.entity_id
_entity_poly.type
_entity_poly.pdbx_seq_one_letter_code
_entity_poly.pdbx_strand_id
1 'polypeptide(L)'
;MDATKVLKRYVEIGFESGIPVTVNGKRLSPGNLVAELNEIGGRHGIGCVDIVENHIVGLKSRGVYETPGGTIFFTAARDLESLTLDRETLQLKDSLAIKYAELVYAGRWFDPLRESMDAFMEKISEITTGSVSLKLYKGSASVTGRKSPSVN
;
A
#
# COMPACT_ATOMS: atom_id res chain seq x y z
N MET A 1 -0.98 28.06 18.55
CA MET A 1 -0.50 26.66 18.49
C MET A 1 0.25 26.53 17.18
N ASP A 2 1.51 26.12 17.28
CA ASP A 2 2.66 26.54 16.46
C ASP A 2 2.48 26.49 14.92
N ALA A 3 2.38 27.68 14.33
CA ALA A 3 2.51 27.88 12.89
C ALA A 3 4.01 27.90 12.58
N THR A 4 4.57 26.76 12.14
CA THR A 4 5.43 26.58 10.94
C THR A 4 6.07 25.18 10.94
N LYS A 5 5.30 24.10 11.07
CA LYS A 5 5.73 22.80 10.52
C LYS A 5 5.35 22.82 9.04
N VAL A 6 6.32 23.10 8.17
CA VAL A 6 6.15 23.00 6.72
C VAL A 6 5.62 21.59 6.42
N LEU A 7 4.37 21.50 5.95
CA LEU A 7 3.78 20.23 5.53
C LEU A 7 4.65 19.65 4.43
N LYS A 8 5.27 18.49 4.70
CA LYS A 8 6.05 17.75 3.71
C LYS A 8 5.10 17.32 2.61
N ARG A 9 5.10 18.07 1.51
CA ARG A 9 4.26 17.80 0.34
C ARG A 9 4.72 16.59 -0.46
N TYR A 10 5.95 16.14 -0.26
CA TYR A 10 6.54 15.03 -0.99
C TYR A 10 7.02 13.97 0.00
N VAL A 11 6.77 12.71 -0.35
CA VAL A 11 7.27 11.54 0.35
C VAL A 11 7.85 10.58 -0.69
N GLU A 12 9.02 10.02 -0.41
CA GLU A 12 9.57 8.90 -1.17
C GLU A 12 9.50 7.64 -0.32
N ILE A 13 9.04 6.53 -0.92
CA ILE A 13 9.07 5.20 -0.31
C ILE A 13 10.02 4.33 -1.11
N GLY A 14 10.98 3.70 -0.45
CA GLY A 14 11.85 2.69 -1.03
C GLY A 14 11.39 1.28 -0.71
N PHE A 15 11.53 0.38 -1.68
CA PHE A 15 11.08 -1.01 -1.64
C PHE A 15 12.23 -1.98 -1.96
N GLU A 16 12.23 -3.11 -1.27
CA GLU A 16 13.08 -4.28 -1.52
C GLU A 16 12.18 -5.50 -1.62
N SER A 17 12.17 -6.17 -2.78
CA SER A 17 11.34 -7.36 -3.03
C SER A 17 9.85 -7.19 -2.66
N GLY A 18 9.27 -6.04 -3.03
CA GLY A 18 7.88 -5.66 -2.74
C GLY A 18 7.65 -5.14 -1.31
N ILE A 19 8.65 -5.21 -0.43
CA ILE A 19 8.53 -4.78 0.96
C ILE A 19 9.04 -3.35 1.11
N PRO A 20 8.25 -2.42 1.68
CA PRO A 20 8.72 -1.07 1.95
C PRO A 20 9.76 -1.09 3.07
N VAL A 21 10.91 -0.45 2.83
CA VAL A 21 12.06 -0.46 3.75
C VAL A 21 12.55 0.92 4.13
N THR A 22 12.26 1.95 3.33
CA THR A 22 12.66 3.33 3.61
C THR A 22 11.54 4.34 3.39
N VAL A 23 11.57 5.43 4.16
CA VAL A 23 10.75 6.63 3.95
C VAL A 23 11.68 7.83 3.90
N ASN A 24 11.65 8.59 2.79
CA ASN A 24 12.55 9.72 2.53
C ASN A 24 14.04 9.36 2.74
N GLY A 25 14.46 8.20 2.24
CA GLY A 25 15.84 7.70 2.37
C GLY A 25 16.22 7.15 3.75
N LYS A 26 15.36 7.30 4.78
CA LYS A 26 15.61 6.73 6.11
C LYS A 26 15.09 5.29 6.18
N ARG A 27 15.97 4.33 6.50
CA ARG A 27 15.56 2.95 6.78
C ARG A 27 14.83 2.86 8.11
N LEU A 28 13.70 2.15 8.12
CA LEU A 28 12.81 2.01 9.27
C LEU A 28 12.42 0.55 9.47
N SER A 29 12.12 0.17 10.70
CA SER A 29 11.43 -1.11 10.95
C SER A 29 9.99 -1.03 10.41
N PRO A 30 9.34 -2.16 10.10
CA PRO A 30 7.98 -2.16 9.53
C PRO A 30 6.97 -1.34 10.35
N GLY A 31 6.97 -1.49 11.67
CA GLY A 31 6.08 -0.71 12.55
C GLY A 31 6.35 0.80 12.51
N ASN A 32 7.63 1.19 12.53
CA ASN A 32 8.01 2.61 12.45
C ASN A 32 7.75 3.21 11.07
N LEU A 33 7.84 2.40 10.01
CA LEU A 33 7.52 2.81 8.65
C LEU A 33 6.04 3.16 8.53
N VAL A 34 5.16 2.28 9.01
CA VAL A 34 3.71 2.54 9.03
C VAL A 34 3.39 3.75 9.91
N ALA A 35 4.02 3.89 11.08
CA ALA A 35 3.82 5.03 11.96
C ALA A 35 4.23 6.36 11.30
N GLU A 36 5.40 6.41 10.66
CA GLU A 36 5.88 7.60 9.92
C GLU A 36 4.93 7.96 8.78
N LEU A 37 4.48 6.98 7.98
CA LEU A 37 3.53 7.23 6.89
C LEU A 37 2.16 7.66 7.40
N ASN A 38 1.70 7.15 8.55
CA ASN A 38 0.48 7.61 9.20
C ASN A 38 0.60 9.06 9.67
N GLU A 39 1.72 9.46 10.28
CA GLU A 39 1.95 10.84 10.70
C GLU A 39 1.97 11.79 9.50
N ILE A 40 2.70 11.43 8.45
CA ILE A 40 2.80 12.24 7.22
C ILE A 40 1.42 12.32 6.54
N GLY A 41 0.79 11.19 6.25
CA GLY A 41 -0.48 11.13 5.53
C GLY A 41 -1.65 11.72 6.30
N GLY A 42 -1.71 11.50 7.62
CA GLY A 42 -2.77 12.03 8.48
C GLY A 42 -2.83 13.56 8.46
N ARG A 43 -1.68 14.24 8.43
CA ARG A 43 -1.60 15.71 8.30
C ARG A 43 -2.18 16.25 6.99
N HIS A 44 -2.27 15.41 5.97
CA HIS A 44 -2.83 15.74 4.67
C HIS A 44 -4.26 15.20 4.48
N GLY A 45 -4.84 14.50 5.46
CA GLY A 45 -6.17 13.90 5.37
C GLY A 45 -6.27 12.72 4.40
N ILE A 46 -5.15 12.01 4.17
CA ILE A 46 -5.10 10.89 3.22
C ILE A 46 -5.83 9.66 3.78
N GLY A 47 -6.52 8.92 2.92
CA GLY A 47 -6.97 7.56 3.21
C GLY A 47 -8.24 7.45 4.05
N CYS A 48 -9.10 8.46 4.01
CA CYS A 48 -10.44 8.38 4.61
C CYS A 48 -11.42 7.75 3.61
N VAL A 49 -12.11 6.69 4.03
CA VAL A 49 -13.03 5.89 3.21
C VAL A 49 -14.34 5.71 3.98
N ASP A 50 -15.46 6.08 3.36
CA ASP A 50 -16.83 5.87 3.87
C ASP A 50 -17.54 4.90 2.93
N ILE A 51 -17.84 3.70 3.42
CA ILE A 51 -18.39 2.60 2.60
C ILE A 51 -19.50 1.87 3.34
N VAL A 52 -20.38 1.25 2.55
CA VAL A 52 -21.29 0.21 3.01
C VAL A 52 -20.71 -1.14 2.61
N GLU A 53 -20.34 -1.95 3.59
CA GLU A 53 -19.74 -3.27 3.40
C GLU A 53 -20.74 -4.40 3.68
N ASN A 54 -20.48 -5.57 3.09
CA ASN A 54 -21.25 -6.79 3.35
C ASN A 54 -20.52 -7.63 4.40
N HIS A 55 -21.18 -7.86 5.54
CA HIS A 55 -20.67 -8.73 6.60
C HIS A 55 -20.80 -10.20 6.21
N ILE A 56 -19.90 -11.03 6.75
CA ILE A 56 -19.89 -12.49 6.54
C ILE A 56 -21.24 -13.11 6.93
N VAL A 57 -21.89 -12.57 7.96
CA VAL A 57 -23.20 -13.02 8.46
C VAL A 57 -24.39 -12.54 7.60
N GLY A 58 -24.13 -11.88 6.47
CA GLY A 58 -25.16 -11.47 5.49
C GLY A 58 -25.80 -10.11 5.73
N LEU A 59 -25.38 -9.37 6.75
CA LEU A 59 -25.86 -8.01 7.05
C LEU A 59 -25.00 -6.95 6.36
N LYS A 60 -25.57 -5.78 6.10
CA LYS A 60 -24.81 -4.60 5.64
C LYS A 60 -24.45 -3.72 6.83
N SER A 61 -23.27 -3.11 6.78
CA SER A 61 -22.84 -2.10 7.75
C SER A 61 -22.21 -0.91 7.03
N ARG A 62 -22.43 0.30 7.55
CA ARG A 62 -21.69 1.49 7.10
C ARG A 62 -20.49 1.69 8.02
N GLY A 63 -19.30 1.76 7.44
CA GLY A 63 -18.05 2.00 8.16
C GLY A 63 -17.32 3.22 7.60
N VAL A 64 -16.68 3.96 8.49
CA VAL A 64 -15.71 5.01 8.15
C VAL A 64 -14.35 4.56 8.62
N TYR A 65 -13.38 4.53 7.72
CA TYR A 65 -12.03 4.03 7.96
C TYR A 65 -10.99 5.09 7.59
N GLU A 66 -9.95 5.23 8.40
CA GLU A 66 -8.82 6.10 8.14
C GLU A 66 -7.54 5.25 8.03
N THR A 67 -6.92 5.27 6.85
CA THR A 67 -5.73 4.47 6.54
C THR A 67 -4.66 5.32 5.82
N PRO A 68 -4.14 6.41 6.42
CA PRO A 68 -3.23 7.32 5.75
C PRO A 68 -1.97 6.64 5.24
N GLY A 69 -1.26 5.89 6.10
CA GLY A 69 -0.04 5.20 5.71
C GLY A 69 -0.32 4.05 4.74
N GLY A 70 -1.39 3.29 4.97
CA GLY A 70 -1.83 2.21 4.08
C GLY A 70 -2.15 2.71 2.67
N THR A 71 -2.85 3.84 2.55
CA THR A 71 -3.20 4.45 1.26
C THR A 71 -1.97 4.93 0.49
N ILE A 72 -1.01 5.58 1.18
CA ILE A 72 0.25 6.03 0.56
C ILE A 72 1.06 4.82 0.09
N PHE A 73 1.23 3.83 0.97
CA PHE A 73 1.95 2.59 0.68
C PHE A 73 1.32 1.86 -0.51
N PHE A 74 0.01 1.64 -0.51
CA PHE A 74 -0.71 0.94 -1.58
C PHE A 74 -0.55 1.64 -2.92
N THR A 75 -0.68 2.98 -2.93
CA THR A 75 -0.47 3.80 -4.13
C THR A 75 0.95 3.64 -4.67
N ALA A 76 1.94 3.66 -3.79
CA ALA A 76 3.35 3.50 -4.15
C ALA A 76 3.67 2.09 -4.67
N ALA A 77 3.18 1.05 -3.97
CA ALA A 77 3.42 -0.34 -4.34
C ALA A 77 2.83 -0.68 -5.70
N ARG A 78 1.54 -0.35 -5.95
CA ARG A 78 0.91 -0.56 -7.26
C ARG A 78 1.65 0.15 -8.40
N ASP A 79 2.16 1.34 -8.11
CA ASP A 79 2.88 2.14 -9.10
C ASP A 79 4.24 1.52 -9.45
N LEU A 80 4.98 1.03 -8.45
CA LEU A 80 6.24 0.32 -8.68
C LEU A 80 6.02 -1.00 -9.43
N GLU A 81 4.98 -1.76 -9.04
CA GLU A 81 4.61 -3.01 -9.72
C GLU A 81 4.28 -2.81 -11.19
N SER A 82 3.68 -1.67 -11.55
CA SER A 82 3.41 -1.34 -12.96
C SER A 82 4.68 -1.17 -13.81
N LEU A 83 5.84 -0.97 -13.16
CA LEU A 83 7.15 -0.87 -13.80
C LEU A 83 7.91 -2.21 -13.77
N THR A 84 7.70 -3.04 -12.75
CA THR A 84 8.50 -4.25 -12.52
C THR A 84 7.82 -5.53 -12.98
N LEU A 85 6.50 -5.62 -12.91
CA LEU A 85 5.75 -6.81 -13.29
C LEU A 85 5.30 -6.74 -14.76
N ASP A 86 5.34 -7.88 -15.45
CA ASP A 86 4.73 -7.98 -16.76
C ASP A 86 3.19 -7.92 -16.67
N ARG A 87 2.56 -7.68 -17.82
CA ARG A 87 1.11 -7.50 -17.94
C ARG A 87 0.30 -8.70 -17.42
N GLU A 88 0.70 -9.93 -17.74
CA GLU A 88 -0.08 -11.12 -17.42
C GLU A 88 0.03 -11.45 -15.93
N THR A 89 1.23 -11.31 -15.38
CA THR A 89 1.45 -11.42 -13.93
C THR A 89 0.61 -10.39 -13.16
N LEU A 90 0.60 -9.13 -13.60
CA LEU A 90 -0.17 -8.08 -12.93
C LEU A 90 -1.69 -8.34 -12.98
N GLN A 91 -2.20 -8.82 -14.13
CA GLN A 91 -3.62 -9.18 -14.27
C GLN A 91 -4.03 -10.33 -13.34
N LEU A 92 -3.24 -11.40 -13.29
CA LEU A 92 -3.49 -12.53 -12.41
C LEU A 92 -3.42 -12.09 -10.94
N LYS A 93 -2.39 -11.33 -10.57
CA LYS A 93 -2.24 -10.74 -9.23
C LYS A 93 -3.49 -9.98 -8.81
N ASP A 94 -3.98 -9.05 -9.63
CA ASP A 94 -5.14 -8.22 -9.29
C ASP A 94 -6.41 -9.07 -9.05
N SER A 95 -6.60 -10.15 -9.81
CA SER A 95 -7.70 -11.09 -9.58
C SER A 95 -7.57 -11.87 -8.27
N LEU A 96 -6.35 -12.33 -7.93
CA LEU A 96 -6.09 -13.07 -6.70
C LEU A 96 -6.19 -12.17 -5.46
N ALA A 97 -5.80 -10.89 -5.59
CA ALA A 97 -5.86 -9.92 -4.50
C ALA A 97 -7.27 -9.72 -3.96
N ILE A 98 -8.30 -9.74 -4.84
CA ILE A 98 -9.71 -9.67 -4.41
C ILE A 98 -10.05 -10.90 -3.56
N LYS A 99 -9.70 -12.10 -4.03
CA LYS A 99 -10.00 -13.33 -3.29
C LYS A 99 -9.25 -13.38 -1.96
N TYR A 100 -8.00 -12.91 -1.94
CA TYR A 100 -7.20 -12.79 -0.74
C TYR A 100 -7.87 -11.87 0.29
N ALA A 101 -8.36 -10.70 -0.14
CA ALA A 101 -9.07 -9.76 0.73
C ALA A 101 -10.35 -10.36 1.33
N GLU A 102 -11.10 -11.17 0.57
CA GLU A 102 -12.26 -11.91 1.09
C GLU A 102 -11.88 -12.89 2.20
N LEU A 103 -10.78 -13.63 2.03
CA LEU A 103 -10.30 -14.59 3.05
C LEU A 103 -9.87 -13.87 4.32
N VAL A 104 -9.14 -12.75 4.19
CA VAL A 104 -8.73 -11.90 5.32
C VAL A 104 -9.95 -11.33 6.05
N TYR A 105 -10.91 -10.76 5.31
CA TYR A 105 -12.15 -10.24 5.89
C TYR A 105 -12.94 -11.33 6.61
N ALA A 106 -12.95 -12.55 6.06
CA ALA A 106 -13.60 -13.72 6.65
C ALA A 106 -12.88 -14.30 7.89
N GLY A 107 -11.73 -13.74 8.30
CA GLY A 107 -10.90 -14.30 9.37
C GLY A 107 -10.24 -15.64 9.02
N ARG A 108 -10.25 -16.02 7.74
CA ARG A 108 -9.68 -17.27 7.21
C ARG A 108 -8.17 -17.13 7.00
N TRP A 109 -7.47 -16.70 8.04
CA TRP A 109 -6.05 -16.45 7.98
C TRP A 109 -5.27 -17.76 7.84
N PHE A 110 -5.56 -18.81 8.59
CA PHE A 110 -4.77 -20.06 8.55
C PHE A 110 -5.22 -21.06 7.46
N ASP A 111 -5.87 -20.57 6.41
CA ASP A 111 -6.36 -21.41 5.33
C ASP A 111 -5.26 -21.74 4.31
N PRO A 112 -5.13 -23.01 3.87
CA PRO A 112 -4.13 -23.40 2.85
C PRO A 112 -4.25 -22.62 1.54
N LEU A 113 -5.46 -22.17 1.19
CA LEU A 113 -5.70 -21.34 0.01
C LEU A 113 -5.02 -19.98 0.11
N ARG A 114 -5.14 -19.30 1.27
CA ARG A 114 -4.50 -18.00 1.52
C ARG A 114 -2.98 -18.17 1.53
N GLU A 115 -2.48 -19.24 2.14
CA GLU A 115 -1.07 -19.64 2.16
C GLU A 115 -0.49 -19.87 0.76
N SER A 116 -1.25 -20.50 -0.12
CA SER A 116 -0.86 -20.70 -1.51
C SER A 116 -0.81 -19.38 -2.28
N MET A 117 -1.74 -18.45 -1.99
CA MET A 117 -1.72 -17.11 -2.57
C MET A 117 -0.54 -16.28 -2.06
N ASP A 118 -0.16 -16.39 -0.79
CA ASP A 118 1.04 -15.73 -0.25
C ASP A 118 2.29 -16.17 -0.99
N ALA A 119 2.48 -17.49 -1.18
CA ALA A 119 3.63 -18.00 -1.92
C ALA A 119 3.72 -17.45 -3.37
N PHE A 120 2.56 -17.28 -4.03
CA PHE A 120 2.51 -16.62 -5.34
C PHE A 120 2.91 -15.14 -5.25
N MET A 121 2.32 -14.39 -4.31
CA MET A 121 2.58 -12.96 -4.13
C MET A 121 4.04 -12.67 -3.76
N GLU A 122 4.63 -13.49 -2.88
CA GLU A 122 6.05 -13.43 -2.53
C GLU A 122 6.93 -13.64 -3.76
N LYS A 123 6.62 -14.67 -4.57
CA LYS A 123 7.42 -15.00 -5.74
C LYS A 123 7.46 -13.87 -6.77
N ILE A 124 6.31 -13.31 -7.12
CA ILE A 124 6.24 -12.24 -8.12
C ILE A 124 6.85 -10.93 -7.60
N SER A 125 6.85 -10.72 -6.28
CA SER A 125 7.34 -9.48 -5.67
C SER A 125 8.87 -9.43 -5.57
N GLU A 126 9.59 -10.55 -5.74
CA GLU A 126 11.06 -10.63 -5.69
C GLU A 126 11.76 -9.56 -6.56
N ILE A 127 11.18 -9.22 -7.72
CA ILE A 127 11.72 -8.25 -8.67
C ILE A 127 11.25 -6.80 -8.42
N THR A 128 10.36 -6.59 -7.45
CA THR A 128 9.74 -5.28 -7.15
C THR A 128 10.61 -4.51 -6.17
N THR A 129 11.78 -4.06 -6.64
CA THR A 129 12.74 -3.27 -5.85
C THR A 129 12.88 -1.89 -6.49
N GLY A 130 12.92 -0.81 -5.71
CA GLY A 130 12.97 0.54 -6.27
C GLY A 130 12.52 1.63 -5.31
N SER A 131 12.22 2.82 -5.84
CA SER A 131 11.61 3.91 -5.06
C SER A 131 10.47 4.59 -5.81
N VAL A 132 9.49 5.09 -5.07
CA VAL A 132 8.36 5.84 -5.59
C VAL A 132 8.19 7.13 -4.81
N SER A 133 8.15 8.26 -5.53
CA SER A 133 7.92 9.59 -4.98
C SER A 133 6.46 10.00 -5.18
N LEU A 134 5.79 10.41 -4.11
CA LEU A 134 4.41 10.85 -4.12
C LEU A 134 4.30 12.30 -3.62
N LYS A 135 3.38 13.04 -4.22
CA LYS A 135 2.90 14.33 -3.73
C LYS A 135 1.63 14.13 -2.92
N LEU A 136 1.62 14.63 -1.70
CA LEU A 136 0.48 14.58 -0.78
C LEU A 136 -0.21 15.94 -0.71
N TYR A 137 -1.51 15.98 -0.97
CA TYR A 137 -2.27 17.21 -1.00
C TYR A 137 -3.76 17.00 -0.77
N LYS A 138 -4.29 17.59 0.32
CA LYS A 138 -5.73 17.70 0.61
C LYS A 138 -6.52 16.41 0.33
N GLY A 139 -6.14 15.32 0.97
CA GLY A 139 -6.78 14.01 0.83
C GLY A 139 -6.24 13.13 -0.31
N SER A 140 -5.43 13.68 -1.22
CA SER A 140 -4.86 12.95 -2.36
C SER A 140 -3.39 12.60 -2.17
N ALA A 141 -3.02 11.37 -2.53
CA ALA A 141 -1.65 10.94 -2.76
C ALA A 141 -1.48 10.66 -4.26
N SER A 142 -0.64 11.44 -4.93
CA SER A 142 -0.44 11.34 -6.38
C SER A 142 1.02 11.08 -6.69
N VAL A 143 1.30 10.09 -7.52
CA VAL A 143 2.68 9.72 -7.82
C VAL A 143 3.33 10.76 -8.74
N THR A 144 4.56 11.14 -8.43
CA THR A 144 5.35 12.14 -9.18
C THR A 144 6.62 11.59 -9.79
N GLY A 145 7.04 10.39 -9.40
CA GLY A 145 8.20 9.72 -9.98
C GLY A 145 8.37 8.32 -9.42
N ARG A 146 9.07 7.48 -10.16
CA ARG A 146 9.43 6.11 -9.77
C ARG A 146 10.78 5.73 -10.37
N LYS A 147 11.50 4.83 -9.71
CA LYS A 147 12.79 4.30 -10.16
C LYS A 147 12.90 2.85 -9.76
N SER A 148 13.42 2.01 -10.64
CA SER A 148 13.75 0.62 -10.36
C SER A 148 15.06 0.27 -11.08
N PRO A 149 15.97 -0.52 -10.46
CA PRO A 149 17.10 -1.11 -11.15
C PRO A 149 16.67 -2.19 -12.16
N SER A 150 15.48 -2.75 -12.00
CA SER A 150 14.89 -3.77 -12.84
C SER A 150 13.63 -3.23 -13.49
N VAL A 151 13.70 -2.89 -14.77
CA VAL A 151 12.55 -2.50 -15.59
C VAL A 151 12.26 -3.66 -16.52
N ASN A 152 11.00 -4.09 -16.56
CA ASN A 152 10.52 -5.13 -17.48
C ASN A 152 10.07 -4.53 -18.80
#